data_AF-A0A7K4NMY1-F1
#
_entry.id   AF-A0A7K4NMY1-F1
#
_cell.length_a   1.000
_cell.length_b   1.000
_cell.length_c   1.000
_cell.angle_alpha   90.00
_cell.angle_beta   90.00
_cell.angle_gamma   90.00
#
_symmetry.space_group_name_H-M   'P 1'
#
loop_
_entity.id
_entity.type
_entity.pdbx_description
1 polymer ?
#
loop_
_entity_poly.entity_id
_entity_poly.type
_entity_poly.pdbx_seq_one_letter_code
_entity_poly.pdbx_strand_id
1 'polypeptide(L)'
;MKFEELKNWIKNKMQMAPGYNYQPVMIRTLVQSGGRATQEEIIEELKAVNFHFGPWKKTKYPFGILTEHNVCKHNESDKTYELLDFDSYSIAEKAWIIVECVLKDKTKKEILEKNVENIRRRMKNEPKLIEDRDEVLDRYGKMFALDNIKNITKEDFLGFFRYENNHHWKSINQPAGHLVKDMPRLQESLKIIFDENKTISERIKQLRGDKNGSNFISYLGNALYTPILLVGSNLQYAVINGIVDGALDNLRLFPKKFLTKRVEDEWEIIPLMQEIVSEVAKRYDLDLWQIDWVWWDLSLREERRKYWLLTPGYQSNLKDKMISKNLMSIGFHDINLLEYFEEKSNQEKSGVFKSTEKKEELKKIVMANLEKQYQKRVLELRKKKKDEGKLSKTEEKELVKNENGPTHQSVSFDWMPMR
;
A
#
# COMPACT_ATOMS: atom_id res chain seq x y z
N MET A 1 13.87 20.67 -15.21
CA MET A 1 12.57 21.29 -15.49
C MET A 1 12.10 21.84 -14.16
N LYS A 2 11.69 23.10 -14.06
CA LYS A 2 11.23 23.62 -12.76
C LYS A 2 9.92 22.95 -12.35
N PHE A 3 9.61 22.97 -11.05
CA PHE A 3 8.44 22.26 -10.50
C PHE A 3 7.13 22.61 -11.22
N GLU A 4 6.83 23.89 -11.41
CA GLU A 4 5.57 24.31 -12.04
C GLU A 4 5.46 23.86 -13.51
N GLU A 5 6.58 23.77 -14.22
CA GLU A 5 6.61 23.21 -15.58
C GLU A 5 6.33 21.69 -15.57
N LEU A 6 6.96 20.96 -14.64
CA LEU A 6 6.75 19.51 -14.48
C LEU A 6 5.32 19.20 -14.05
N LYS A 7 4.79 19.96 -13.09
CA LYS A 7 3.40 19.89 -12.64
C LYS A 7 2.42 20.11 -13.78
N ASN A 8 2.62 21.16 -14.58
CA ASN A 8 1.80 21.41 -15.77
C ASN A 8 1.92 20.26 -16.78
N TRP A 9 3.13 19.72 -16.98
CA TRP A 9 3.34 18.60 -17.88
C TRP A 9 2.58 17.35 -17.41
N ILE A 10 2.74 16.94 -16.14
CA ILE A 10 2.06 15.77 -15.55
C ILE A 10 0.53 15.92 -15.63
N LYS A 11 0.00 17.12 -15.36
CA LYS A 11 -1.45 17.35 -15.35
C LYS A 11 -2.04 17.39 -16.76
N ASN A 12 -1.41 18.16 -17.65
CA ASN A 12 -2.08 18.66 -18.86
C ASN A 12 -1.44 18.16 -20.17
N LYS A 13 -0.16 17.76 -20.16
CA LYS A 13 0.57 17.39 -21.39
C LYS A 13 0.93 15.91 -21.47
N MET A 14 1.08 15.24 -20.32
CA MET A 14 1.45 13.83 -20.25
C MET A 14 0.32 12.97 -20.81
N GLN A 15 0.57 12.37 -21.97
CA GLN A 15 -0.33 11.44 -22.63
C GLN A 15 0.06 9.99 -22.32
N MET A 16 -0.95 9.16 -22.07
CA MET A 16 -0.77 7.74 -21.78
C MET A 16 -1.75 6.93 -22.61
N ALA A 17 -1.28 5.79 -23.14
CA ALA A 17 -2.18 4.82 -23.74
C ALA A 17 -3.07 4.19 -22.64
N PRO A 18 -4.32 3.82 -22.96
CA PRO A 18 -5.20 3.18 -21.98
C PRO A 18 -4.55 1.93 -21.34
N GLY A 19 -4.50 1.89 -20.01
CA GLY A 19 -3.89 0.79 -19.27
C GLY A 19 -2.38 0.85 -19.09
N TYR A 20 -1.71 1.90 -19.59
CA TYR A 20 -0.27 2.11 -19.43
C TYR A 20 0.00 3.33 -18.55
N ASN A 21 0.87 3.20 -17.55
CA ASN A 21 1.25 4.29 -16.65
C ASN A 21 2.79 4.45 -16.55
N TYR A 22 3.48 4.23 -17.67
CA TYR A 22 4.95 4.17 -17.66
C TYR A 22 5.63 5.48 -17.25
N GLN A 23 5.19 6.60 -17.81
CA GLN A 23 5.73 7.93 -17.50
C GLN A 23 5.54 8.32 -16.03
N PRO A 24 4.33 8.24 -15.43
CA PRO A 24 4.17 8.55 -14.02
C PRO A 24 4.93 7.57 -13.11
N VAL A 25 5.03 6.28 -13.47
CA VAL A 25 5.87 5.33 -12.71
C VAL A 25 7.34 5.74 -12.75
N MET A 26 7.88 6.09 -13.92
CA MET A 26 9.27 6.53 -14.03
C MET A 26 9.53 7.82 -13.25
N ILE A 27 8.64 8.82 -13.34
CA ILE A 27 8.79 10.08 -12.59
C ILE A 27 8.75 9.84 -11.07
N ARG A 28 7.76 9.08 -10.57
CA ARG A 28 7.71 8.79 -9.11
C ARG A 28 8.95 8.03 -8.66
N THR A 29 9.46 7.09 -9.45
CA THR A 29 10.66 6.32 -9.10
C THR A 29 11.87 7.23 -9.00
N LEU A 30 12.05 8.16 -9.94
CA LEU A 30 13.13 9.14 -9.85
C LEU A 30 13.03 10.00 -8.59
N VAL A 31 11.84 10.49 -8.24
CA VAL A 31 11.65 11.29 -7.02
C VAL A 31 11.90 10.46 -5.75
N GLN A 32 11.40 9.22 -5.70
CA GLN A 32 11.58 8.29 -4.57
C GLN A 32 13.05 7.85 -4.40
N SER A 33 13.84 7.83 -5.48
CA SER A 33 15.27 7.49 -5.47
C SER A 33 16.21 8.69 -5.33
N GLY A 34 15.73 9.83 -4.80
CA GLY A 34 16.60 11.01 -4.61
C GLY A 34 17.01 11.70 -5.92
N GLY A 35 16.17 11.63 -6.95
CA GLY A 35 16.35 12.30 -8.24
C GLY A 35 17.03 11.46 -9.31
N ARG A 36 17.58 10.29 -8.97
CA ARG A 36 18.33 9.42 -9.90
C ARG A 36 17.95 7.97 -9.73
N ALA A 37 17.74 7.25 -10.83
CA ALA A 37 17.55 5.79 -10.81
C ALA A 37 18.16 5.14 -12.06
N THR A 38 18.61 3.89 -11.91
CA THR A 38 19.03 3.04 -13.02
C THR A 38 17.83 2.63 -13.87
N GLN A 39 18.08 2.31 -15.14
CA GLN A 39 17.06 1.74 -16.01
C GLN A 39 16.43 0.46 -15.42
N GLU A 40 17.25 -0.39 -14.80
CA GLU A 40 16.81 -1.62 -14.15
C GLU A 40 15.84 -1.35 -12.98
N GLU A 41 16.15 -0.41 -12.10
CA GLU A 41 15.26 -0.03 -10.98
C GLU A 41 13.90 0.50 -11.46
N ILE A 42 13.90 1.29 -12.54
CA ILE A 42 12.68 1.79 -13.17
C ILE A 42 11.88 0.62 -13.76
N ILE A 43 12.53 -0.33 -14.45
CA ILE A 43 11.88 -1.52 -15.00
C ILE A 43 11.25 -2.37 -13.89
N GLU A 44 11.90 -2.53 -12.75
CA GLU A 44 11.35 -3.25 -11.60
C GLU A 44 10.08 -2.58 -11.07
N GLU A 45 10.08 -1.25 -10.92
CA GLU A 45 8.88 -0.51 -10.52
C GLU A 45 7.75 -0.59 -11.55
N LEU A 46 8.09 -0.58 -12.84
CA LEU A 46 7.12 -0.78 -13.91
C LEU A 46 6.51 -2.17 -13.86
N LYS A 47 7.30 -3.22 -13.62
CA LYS A 47 6.79 -4.60 -13.46
C LYS A 47 5.93 -4.76 -12.22
N ALA A 48 6.26 -4.07 -11.13
CA ALA A 48 5.51 -4.11 -9.88
C ALA A 48 4.11 -3.48 -10.00
N VAL A 49 3.88 -2.63 -11.00
CA VAL A 49 2.60 -1.97 -11.26
C VAL A 49 1.89 -2.55 -12.49
N ASN A 50 2.64 -2.87 -13.55
CA ASN A 50 2.14 -3.36 -14.84
C ASN A 50 2.73 -4.73 -15.19
N PHE A 51 2.55 -5.74 -14.34
CA PHE A 51 3.18 -7.04 -14.59
C PHE A 51 2.79 -7.69 -15.94
N HIS A 52 1.62 -7.33 -16.48
CA HIS A 52 1.14 -7.77 -17.79
C HIS A 52 1.73 -6.99 -18.99
N PHE A 53 2.24 -5.78 -18.74
CA PHE A 53 2.67 -4.83 -19.76
C PHE A 53 4.06 -4.31 -19.42
N GLY A 54 5.06 -5.18 -19.53
CA GLY A 54 6.46 -4.77 -19.40
C GLY A 54 6.90 -3.91 -20.59
N PRO A 55 7.85 -2.96 -20.38
CA PRO A 55 8.43 -2.21 -21.49
C PRO A 55 9.11 -3.18 -22.47
N TRP A 56 8.69 -3.14 -23.73
CA TRP A 56 9.29 -3.97 -24.77
C TRP A 56 10.69 -3.44 -25.08
N LYS A 57 11.69 -4.33 -25.23
CA LYS A 57 13.09 -3.94 -25.54
C LYS A 57 13.24 -3.08 -26.81
N LYS A 58 12.24 -3.08 -27.68
CA LYS A 58 12.21 -2.34 -28.95
C LYS A 58 11.37 -1.06 -28.90
N THR A 59 10.71 -0.77 -27.78
CA THR A 59 9.89 0.45 -27.65
C THR A 59 10.67 1.56 -26.99
N LYS A 60 10.46 2.79 -27.46
CA LYS A 60 11.01 4.02 -26.87
C LYS A 60 10.44 4.33 -25.48
N TYR A 61 9.46 3.57 -25.00
CA TYR A 61 8.71 3.85 -23.78
C TYR A 61 9.25 3.12 -22.53
N PRO A 62 9.19 3.75 -21.34
CA PRO A 62 8.96 5.19 -21.09
C PRO A 62 10.17 6.08 -21.42
N PHE A 63 11.34 5.47 -21.58
CA PHE A 63 12.65 6.12 -21.44
C PHE A 63 12.92 7.30 -22.39
N GLY A 64 12.50 7.21 -23.65
CA GLY A 64 12.72 8.29 -24.61
C GLY A 64 11.71 9.44 -24.48
N ILE A 65 10.48 9.19 -24.04
CA ILE A 65 9.49 10.27 -23.88
C ILE A 65 9.99 11.31 -22.89
N LEU A 66 10.43 10.88 -21.71
CA LEU A 66 10.80 11.81 -20.65
C LEU A 66 12.06 12.61 -21.00
N THR A 67 12.97 12.04 -21.78
CA THR A 67 14.15 12.77 -22.28
C THR A 67 13.77 13.76 -23.39
N GLU A 68 12.91 13.37 -24.34
CA GLU A 68 12.42 14.27 -25.40
C GLU A 68 11.65 15.49 -24.88
N HIS A 69 10.93 15.31 -23.78
CA HIS A 69 10.18 16.40 -23.14
C HIS A 69 11.00 17.18 -22.10
N ASN A 70 12.31 16.95 -22.01
CA ASN A 70 13.19 17.60 -21.03
C ASN A 70 12.70 17.43 -19.58
N VAL A 71 12.13 16.27 -19.24
CA VAL A 71 11.76 15.93 -17.85
C VAL A 71 12.96 15.36 -17.11
N CYS A 72 13.69 14.43 -17.75
CA CYS A 72 14.91 13.84 -17.23
C CYS A 72 16.02 13.84 -18.29
N LYS A 73 17.28 13.69 -17.85
CA LYS A 73 18.41 13.34 -18.72
C LYS A 73 18.76 11.87 -18.56
N HIS A 74 19.29 11.25 -19.61
CA HIS A 74 19.82 9.88 -19.59
C HIS A 74 21.34 9.93 -19.65
N ASN A 75 22.00 9.17 -18.78
CA ASN A 75 23.43 8.94 -18.83
C ASN A 75 23.70 7.55 -19.41
N GLU A 76 24.29 7.52 -20.61
CA GLU A 76 24.56 6.27 -21.31
C GLU A 76 25.63 5.41 -20.64
N SER A 77 26.59 6.01 -19.91
CA SER A 77 27.73 5.28 -19.36
C SER A 77 27.33 4.30 -18.26
N ASP A 78 26.34 4.68 -17.44
CA ASP A 78 25.86 3.89 -16.31
C ASP A 78 24.37 3.56 -16.39
N LYS A 79 23.72 3.89 -17.51
CA LYS A 79 22.30 3.63 -17.81
C LYS A 79 21.36 4.22 -16.75
N THR A 80 21.70 5.40 -16.24
CA THR A 80 20.88 6.10 -15.25
C THR A 80 20.06 7.22 -15.86
N TYR A 81 18.94 7.51 -15.22
CA TYR A 81 18.10 8.67 -15.52
C TYR A 81 18.12 9.61 -14.33
N GLU A 82 18.20 10.90 -14.60
CA GLU A 82 18.21 11.96 -13.58
C GLU A 82 17.12 12.98 -13.87
N LEU A 83 16.26 13.23 -12.88
CA LEU A 83 15.21 14.23 -12.99
C LEU A 83 15.85 15.63 -13.00
N LEU A 84 15.51 16.44 -14.01
CA LEU A 84 16.10 17.76 -14.15
C LEU A 84 15.59 18.70 -13.05
N ASP A 85 16.48 19.46 -12.42
CA ASP A 85 16.21 20.41 -11.31
C ASP A 85 15.68 19.78 -9.99
N PHE A 86 15.88 18.47 -9.77
CA PHE A 86 15.40 17.76 -8.57
C PHE A 86 15.75 18.46 -7.24
N ASP A 87 16.99 18.94 -7.09
CA ASP A 87 17.46 19.57 -5.86
C ASP A 87 16.78 20.91 -5.56
N SER A 88 16.15 21.53 -6.57
CA SER A 88 15.38 22.75 -6.38
C SER A 88 13.97 22.52 -5.84
N TYR A 89 13.50 21.28 -5.81
CA TYR A 89 12.16 20.96 -5.32
C TYR A 89 12.16 20.87 -3.79
N SER A 90 11.21 21.57 -3.18
CA SER A 90 10.84 21.39 -1.78
C SER A 90 10.28 19.99 -1.52
N ILE A 91 10.23 19.59 -0.25
CA ILE A 91 9.69 18.29 0.17
C ILE A 91 8.20 18.17 -0.21
N ALA A 92 7.41 19.23 -0.01
CA ALA A 92 6.01 19.30 -0.39
C ALA A 92 5.80 19.12 -1.90
N GLU A 93 6.68 19.72 -2.74
CA GLU A 93 6.64 19.54 -4.19
C GLU A 93 6.99 18.10 -4.60
N LYS A 94 7.97 17.48 -3.95
CA LYS A 94 8.33 16.06 -4.16
C LYS A 94 7.15 15.15 -3.79
N ALA A 95 6.50 15.39 -2.65
CA ALA A 95 5.30 14.67 -2.22
C ALA A 95 4.15 14.85 -3.22
N TRP A 96 3.91 16.08 -3.69
CA TRP A 96 2.91 16.37 -4.71
C TRP A 96 3.13 15.55 -5.99
N ILE A 97 4.37 15.49 -6.49
CA ILE A 97 4.71 14.72 -7.69
C ILE A 97 4.41 13.22 -7.46
N ILE A 98 4.84 12.66 -6.33
CA ILE A 98 4.62 11.26 -5.97
C ILE A 98 3.12 10.95 -5.96
N VAL A 99 2.33 11.73 -5.23
CA VAL A 99 0.88 11.51 -5.09
C VAL A 99 0.19 11.65 -6.44
N GLU A 100 0.51 12.70 -7.22
CA GLU A 100 -0.09 12.88 -8.55
C GLU A 100 0.24 11.70 -9.48
N CYS A 101 1.50 11.27 -9.54
CA CYS A 101 1.92 10.16 -10.39
C CYS A 101 1.25 8.84 -9.98
N VAL A 102 1.11 8.56 -8.69
CA VAL A 102 0.42 7.34 -8.22
C VAL A 102 -1.07 7.39 -8.58
N LEU A 103 -1.74 8.54 -8.42
CA LEU A 103 -3.18 8.66 -8.72
C LEU A 103 -3.52 8.68 -10.21
N LYS A 104 -2.51 8.73 -11.10
CA LYS A 104 -2.67 8.45 -12.53
C LYS A 104 -2.92 6.96 -12.79
N ASP A 105 -2.55 6.07 -11.88
CA ASP A 105 -2.99 4.68 -11.89
C ASP A 105 -4.42 4.60 -11.36
N LYS A 106 -5.37 4.34 -12.27
CA LYS A 106 -6.80 4.21 -11.97
C LYS A 106 -7.06 3.19 -10.87
N THR A 107 -6.34 2.07 -10.85
CA THR A 107 -6.53 1.01 -9.85
C THR A 107 -6.14 1.50 -8.46
N LYS A 108 -4.97 2.16 -8.34
CA LYS A 108 -4.50 2.71 -7.06
C LYS A 108 -5.40 3.81 -6.55
N LYS A 109 -5.85 4.69 -7.46
CA LYS A 109 -6.81 5.75 -7.16
C LYS A 109 -8.13 5.20 -6.64
N GLU A 110 -8.73 4.23 -7.33
CA GLU A 110 -10.00 3.60 -6.91
C GLU A 110 -9.87 2.88 -5.56
N ILE A 111 -8.74 2.21 -5.31
CA ILE A 111 -8.45 1.59 -4.02
C ILE A 111 -8.46 2.67 -2.92
N LEU A 112 -7.70 3.74 -3.09
CA LEU A 112 -7.63 4.82 -2.09
C LEU A 112 -9.00 5.47 -1.86
N GLU A 113 -9.69 5.86 -2.94
CA GLU A 113 -11.01 6.50 -2.89
C GLU A 113 -12.05 5.64 -2.18
N LYS A 114 -12.04 4.33 -2.44
CA LYS A 114 -12.93 3.39 -1.74
C LYS A 114 -12.65 3.34 -0.24
N ASN A 115 -11.38 3.39 0.18
CA ASN A 115 -11.02 3.38 1.61
C ASN A 115 -11.40 4.71 2.27
N VAL A 116 -11.13 5.84 1.62
CA VAL A 116 -11.58 7.18 2.06
C VAL A 116 -13.10 7.20 2.27
N GLU A 117 -13.88 6.70 1.31
CA GLU A 117 -15.34 6.69 1.43
C GLU A 117 -15.84 5.76 2.55
N ASN A 118 -15.18 4.62 2.77
CA ASN A 118 -15.51 3.75 3.89
C ASN A 118 -15.28 4.46 5.23
N ILE A 119 -14.18 5.19 5.37
CA ILE A 119 -13.86 5.92 6.60
C ILE A 119 -14.82 7.08 6.81
N ARG A 120 -15.16 7.86 5.77
CA ARG A 120 -16.18 8.92 5.85
C ARG A 120 -17.52 8.37 6.31
N ARG A 121 -17.96 7.24 5.75
CA ARG A 121 -19.19 6.57 6.15
C ARG A 121 -19.14 6.11 7.61
N ARG A 122 -18.01 5.58 8.06
CA ARG A 122 -17.81 5.19 9.47
C ARG A 122 -17.91 6.40 10.40
N MET A 123 -17.19 7.48 10.12
CA MET A 123 -17.25 8.72 10.92
C MET A 123 -18.66 9.30 11.00
N LYS A 124 -19.44 9.23 9.91
CA LYS A 124 -20.85 9.65 9.90
C LYS A 124 -21.74 8.78 10.78
N ASN A 125 -21.49 7.47 10.83
CA ASN A 125 -22.32 6.50 11.54
C ASN A 125 -21.85 6.22 12.97
N GLU A 126 -20.61 6.58 13.31
CA GLU A 126 -19.97 6.38 14.60
C GLU A 126 -19.44 7.73 15.13
N PRO A 127 -20.30 8.64 15.62
CA PRO A 127 -19.89 9.96 16.12
C PRO A 127 -18.81 9.89 17.21
N LYS A 128 -18.78 8.78 17.95
CA LYS A 128 -17.77 8.49 18.98
C LYS A 128 -16.34 8.59 18.45
N LEU A 129 -16.09 8.31 17.16
CA LEU A 129 -14.76 8.46 16.55
C LEU A 129 -14.27 9.91 16.53
N ILE A 130 -15.19 10.87 16.39
CA ILE A 130 -14.88 12.31 16.42
C ILE A 130 -14.77 12.79 17.86
N GLU A 131 -15.68 12.34 18.74
CA GLU A 131 -15.60 12.65 20.18
C GLU A 131 -14.28 12.16 20.79
N ASP A 132 -13.86 10.94 20.46
CA ASP A 132 -12.60 10.35 20.93
C ASP A 132 -11.38 11.15 20.42
N ARG A 133 -11.41 11.62 19.17
CA ARG A 133 -10.37 12.53 18.65
C ARG A 133 -10.31 13.81 19.48
N ASP A 134 -11.46 14.45 19.68
CA ASP A 134 -11.54 15.75 20.35
C ASP A 134 -11.15 15.64 21.83
N GLU A 135 -11.54 14.56 22.51
CA GLU A 135 -11.10 14.24 23.88
C GLU A 135 -9.58 14.10 23.97
N VAL A 136 -8.97 13.36 23.04
CA VAL A 136 -7.51 13.15 23.00
C VAL A 136 -6.78 14.45 22.72
N LEU A 137 -7.23 15.24 21.75
CA LEU A 137 -6.61 16.53 21.43
C LEU A 137 -6.75 17.52 22.59
N ASP A 138 -7.92 17.60 23.24
CA ASP A 138 -8.12 18.51 24.36
C ASP A 138 -7.23 18.15 25.55
N ARG A 139 -7.14 16.87 25.90
CA ARG A 139 -6.35 16.39 27.04
C ARG A 139 -4.86 16.36 26.74
N TYR A 140 -4.47 15.59 25.73
CA TYR A 140 -3.07 15.28 25.45
C TYR A 140 -2.40 16.34 24.60
N GLY A 141 -3.14 17.11 23.80
CA GLY A 141 -2.60 18.28 23.11
C GLY A 141 -2.10 19.34 24.10
N LYS A 142 -2.89 19.64 25.14
CA LYS A 142 -2.46 20.54 26.23
C LYS A 142 -1.27 19.97 27.01
N MET A 143 -1.26 18.67 27.27
CA MET A 143 -0.18 18.00 27.99
C MET A 143 1.16 18.09 27.25
N PHE A 144 1.16 17.88 25.94
CA PHE A 144 2.37 17.91 25.11
C PHE A 144 2.76 19.31 24.62
N ALA A 145 1.98 20.35 24.94
CA ALA A 145 2.36 21.73 24.65
C ALA A 145 3.74 22.06 25.25
N LEU A 146 4.57 22.79 24.48
CA LEU A 146 5.99 23.02 24.80
C LEU A 146 6.23 23.51 26.23
N ASP A 147 5.41 24.44 26.72
CA ASP A 147 5.49 25.00 28.08
C ASP A 147 5.13 24.01 29.19
N ASN A 148 4.36 22.98 28.86
CA ASN A 148 3.88 21.95 29.77
C ASN A 148 4.76 20.69 29.81
N ILE A 149 5.69 20.51 28.86
CA ILE A 149 6.54 19.32 28.77
C ILE A 149 7.29 19.03 30.08
N LYS A 150 7.80 20.07 30.76
CA LYS A 150 8.50 19.94 32.04
C LYS A 150 7.64 19.39 33.19
N ASN A 151 6.32 19.50 33.06
CA ASN A 151 5.35 19.06 34.08
C ASN A 151 4.80 17.65 33.79
N ILE A 152 5.13 17.06 32.64
CA ILE A 152 4.65 15.71 32.27
C ILE A 152 5.17 14.70 33.29
N THR A 153 4.27 14.00 33.96
CA THR A 153 4.61 12.89 34.86
C THR A 153 4.77 11.58 34.09
N LYS A 154 5.35 10.58 34.74
CA LYS A 154 5.43 9.22 34.21
C LYS A 154 4.04 8.65 33.93
N GLU A 155 3.10 8.86 34.84
CA GLU A 155 1.74 8.35 34.76
C GLU A 155 0.98 9.00 33.61
N ASP A 156 1.15 10.31 33.41
CA ASP A 156 0.57 11.05 32.29
C ASP A 156 1.07 10.52 30.95
N PHE A 157 2.40 10.40 30.82
CA PHE A 157 3.04 9.91 29.60
C PHE A 157 2.60 8.48 29.28
N LEU A 158 2.63 7.56 30.26
CA LEU A 158 2.14 6.19 30.07
C LEU A 158 0.64 6.15 29.79
N GLY A 159 -0.12 7.09 30.36
CA GLY A 159 -1.55 7.24 30.13
C GLY A 159 -1.87 7.41 28.65
N PHE A 160 -1.14 8.28 27.94
CA PHE A 160 -1.32 8.50 26.50
C PHE A 160 -1.24 7.21 25.69
N PHE A 161 -0.28 6.32 25.98
CA PHE A 161 -0.10 5.09 25.19
C PHE A 161 -1.13 4.00 25.48
N ARG A 162 -2.01 4.16 26.47
CA ARG A 162 -3.10 3.21 26.76
C ARG A 162 -4.24 3.43 25.78
N TYR A 163 -4.69 2.35 25.14
CA TYR A 163 -5.75 2.41 24.14
C TYR A 163 -7.05 2.99 24.71
N GLU A 164 -7.33 2.72 25.99
CA GLU A 164 -8.50 3.25 26.71
C GLU A 164 -8.48 4.78 26.83
N ASN A 165 -7.33 5.42 26.60
CA ASN A 165 -7.16 6.87 26.67
C ASN A 165 -6.85 7.53 25.32
N ASN A 166 -6.16 6.86 24.39
CA ASN A 166 -5.88 7.44 23.06
C ASN A 166 -6.91 7.05 21.99
N HIS A 167 -7.73 6.03 22.25
CA HIS A 167 -8.84 5.58 21.40
C HIS A 167 -8.48 5.19 19.95
N HIS A 168 -7.20 5.18 19.57
CA HIS A 168 -6.78 5.12 18.17
C HIS A 168 -5.73 4.04 17.94
N TRP A 169 -4.63 4.08 18.69
CA TRP A 169 -3.47 3.21 18.49
C TRP A 169 -3.42 2.10 19.54
N LYS A 170 -3.49 0.86 19.08
CA LYS A 170 -3.34 -0.33 19.91
C LYS A 170 -1.88 -0.75 20.04
N SER A 171 -1.54 -1.35 21.18
CA SER A 171 -0.23 -2.00 21.44
C SER A 171 1.00 -1.07 21.45
N ILE A 172 0.83 0.25 21.43
CA ILE A 172 1.94 1.23 21.52
C ILE A 172 2.45 1.43 22.96
N ASN A 173 1.79 0.85 23.96
CA ASN A 173 2.15 0.93 25.38
C ASN A 173 3.37 0.11 25.78
N GLN A 174 3.71 -0.95 25.04
CA GLN A 174 4.83 -1.84 25.38
C GLN A 174 6.19 -1.12 25.45
N PRO A 175 6.62 -0.34 24.45
CA PRO A 175 7.89 0.38 24.52
C PRO A 175 7.85 1.59 25.46
N ALA A 176 6.68 2.17 25.73
CA ALA A 176 6.55 3.41 26.53
C ALA A 176 7.10 3.25 27.97
N GLY A 177 7.02 2.04 28.54
CA GLY A 177 7.59 1.74 29.86
C GLY A 177 9.12 1.91 29.94
N HIS A 178 9.83 1.76 28.82
CA HIS A 178 11.28 1.98 28.76
C HIS A 178 11.63 3.46 28.72
N LEU A 179 10.78 4.30 28.12
CA LEU A 179 11.01 5.73 27.96
C LEU A 179 10.93 6.49 29.27
N VAL A 180 10.02 6.09 30.16
CA VAL A 180 9.76 6.76 31.44
C VAL A 180 10.74 6.40 32.57
N LYS A 181 11.80 5.64 32.26
CA LYS A 181 12.86 5.34 33.25
C LYS A 181 13.71 6.56 33.58
N ASP A 182 13.81 7.50 32.63
CA ASP A 182 14.55 8.76 32.75
C ASP A 182 13.66 9.91 32.26
N MET A 183 12.79 10.39 33.16
CA MET A 183 11.85 11.46 32.85
C MET A 183 12.54 12.77 32.45
N PRO A 184 13.59 13.25 33.14
CA PRO A 184 14.32 14.45 32.70
C PRO A 184 14.81 14.33 31.26
N ARG A 185 15.41 13.20 30.89
CA ARG A 185 15.88 12.98 29.52
C ARG A 185 14.73 12.94 28.52
N LEU A 186 13.63 12.24 28.85
CA LEU A 186 12.43 12.18 28.01
C LEU A 186 11.84 13.58 27.76
N GLN A 187 11.74 14.40 28.79
CA GLN A 187 11.25 15.78 28.68
C GLN A 187 12.16 16.63 27.79
N GLU A 188 13.48 16.51 27.90
CA GLU A 188 14.41 17.20 26.99
C GLU A 188 14.27 16.70 25.54
N SER A 189 14.15 15.39 25.32
CA SER A 189 13.88 14.83 23.99
C SER A 189 12.56 15.31 23.39
N LEU A 190 11.51 15.46 24.21
CA LEU A 190 10.22 16.02 23.76
C LEU A 190 10.35 17.50 23.39
N LYS A 191 11.10 18.30 24.14
CA LYS A 191 11.36 19.71 23.76
C LYS A 191 12.03 19.82 22.39
N ILE A 192 12.93 18.90 22.06
CA ILE A 192 13.60 18.87 20.75
C ILE A 192 12.59 18.63 19.62
N ILE A 193 11.68 17.65 19.76
CA ILE A 193 10.75 17.33 18.67
C ILE A 193 9.68 18.42 18.46
N PHE A 194 9.33 19.16 19.52
CA PHE A 194 8.39 20.29 19.49
C PHE A 194 9.04 21.67 19.27
N ASP A 195 10.35 21.74 18.97
CA ASP A 195 11.05 23.01 18.68
C ASP A 195 10.71 23.52 17.28
N GLU A 196 9.59 24.25 17.17
CA GLU A 196 9.08 24.80 15.90
C GLU A 196 10.03 25.81 15.21
N ASN A 197 11.10 26.25 15.87
CA ASN A 197 12.12 27.12 15.26
C ASN A 197 13.06 26.36 14.32
N LYS A 198 13.03 25.03 14.33
CA LYS A 198 13.81 24.16 13.44
C LYS A 198 12.90 23.43 12.48
N THR A 199 13.45 22.99 11.35
CA THR A 199 12.73 22.07 10.47
C THR A 199 12.51 20.71 11.15
N ILE A 200 11.45 19.99 10.76
CA ILE A 200 11.19 18.64 11.29
C ILE A 200 12.39 17.68 11.03
N SER A 201 13.11 17.86 9.92
CA SER A 201 14.33 17.11 9.61
C SER A 201 15.42 17.35 10.67
N GLU A 202 15.70 18.61 11.00
CA GLU A 202 16.70 18.96 12.01
C GLU A 202 16.31 18.46 13.40
N ARG A 203 15.02 18.52 13.76
CA ARG A 203 14.51 18.00 15.04
C ARG A 203 14.71 16.48 15.15
N ILE A 204 14.33 15.74 14.11
CA ILE A 204 14.52 14.28 14.06
C ILE A 204 16.01 13.95 14.09
N LYS A 205 16.84 14.67 13.32
CA LYS A 205 18.29 14.46 13.30
C LYS A 205 18.93 14.73 14.67
N GLN A 206 18.50 15.76 15.37
CA GLN A 206 18.97 16.06 16.73
C GLN A 206 18.54 14.97 17.74
N LEU A 207 17.34 14.41 17.57
CA LEU A 207 16.80 13.35 18.43
C LEU A 207 17.40 11.96 18.15
N ARG A 208 17.69 11.66 16.88
CA ARG A 208 17.96 10.29 16.38
C ARG A 208 19.34 10.10 15.74
N GLY A 209 20.04 11.19 15.39
CA GLY A 209 21.26 11.16 14.58
C GLY A 209 22.52 10.69 15.30
N ASP A 210 22.60 10.88 16.62
CA ASP A 210 23.71 10.38 17.44
C ASP A 210 23.20 9.33 18.43
N LYS A 211 23.39 8.05 18.10
CA LYS A 211 22.98 6.90 18.92
C LYS A 211 23.67 6.86 20.30
N ASN A 212 24.82 7.53 20.43
CA ASN A 212 25.55 7.64 21.70
C ASN A 212 25.30 9.00 22.38
N GLY A 213 24.53 9.88 21.74
CA GLY A 213 24.27 11.23 22.21
C GLY A 213 23.31 11.26 23.40
N SER A 214 23.38 12.34 24.18
CA SER A 214 22.52 12.58 25.33
C SER A 214 21.02 12.63 24.98
N ASN A 215 20.68 13.01 23.74
CA ASN A 215 19.29 13.16 23.30
C ASN A 215 18.65 11.85 22.80
N PHE A 216 19.46 10.84 22.47
CA PHE A 216 18.97 9.58 21.91
C PHE A 216 18.37 8.69 22.99
N ILE A 217 17.07 8.44 22.92
CA ILE A 217 16.41 7.48 23.82
C ILE A 217 16.08 6.23 23.02
N SER A 218 16.65 5.10 23.43
CA SER A 218 16.27 3.79 22.91
C SER A 218 14.74 3.62 22.98
N TYR A 219 14.15 3.01 21.96
CA TYR A 219 12.70 2.82 21.80
C TYR A 219 11.89 4.06 21.42
N LEU A 220 12.41 5.31 21.48
CA LEU A 220 11.73 6.49 20.95
C LEU A 220 11.93 6.62 19.43
N GLY A 221 11.30 5.72 18.68
CA GLY A 221 11.27 5.74 17.21
C GLY A 221 10.03 6.45 16.65
N ASN A 222 9.95 6.57 15.32
CA ASN A 222 8.87 7.24 14.60
C ASN A 222 7.48 6.74 14.99
N ALA A 223 7.31 5.45 15.22
CA ALA A 223 6.04 4.87 15.65
C ALA A 223 5.55 5.39 17.02
N LEU A 224 6.41 6.01 17.83
CA LEU A 224 6.03 6.65 19.10
C LEU A 224 6.07 8.19 19.04
N TYR A 225 7.12 8.79 18.47
CA TYR A 225 7.20 10.25 18.47
C TYR A 225 6.20 10.89 17.48
N THR A 226 5.82 10.22 16.38
CA THR A 226 4.87 10.82 15.42
C THR A 226 3.42 10.86 15.92
N PRO A 227 2.87 9.87 16.66
CA PRO A 227 1.59 10.05 17.36
C PRO A 227 1.62 11.16 18.41
N ILE A 228 2.72 11.27 19.18
CA ILE A 228 2.90 12.37 20.12
C ILE A 228 2.89 13.71 19.38
N LEU A 229 3.64 13.80 18.28
CA LEU A 229 3.74 15.01 17.47
C LEU A 229 2.40 15.38 16.83
N LEU A 230 1.65 14.42 16.28
CA LEU A 230 0.29 14.62 15.75
C LEU A 230 -0.61 15.32 16.78
N VAL A 231 -0.64 14.79 18.01
CA VAL A 231 -1.54 15.29 19.05
C VAL A 231 -1.04 16.60 19.65
N GLY A 232 0.25 16.67 20.02
CA GLY A 232 0.85 17.85 20.65
C GLY A 232 0.97 19.07 19.72
N SER A 233 1.05 18.86 18.41
CA SER A 233 1.05 19.93 17.40
C SER A 233 -0.34 20.32 16.91
N ASN A 234 -1.40 19.74 17.47
CA ASN A 234 -2.77 19.94 17.00
C ASN A 234 -2.96 19.61 15.51
N LEU A 235 -2.62 18.37 15.14
CA LEU A 235 -2.78 17.78 13.80
C LEU A 235 -1.90 18.39 12.70
N GLN A 236 -0.75 18.98 13.03
CA GLN A 236 0.19 19.51 12.01
C GLN A 236 1.09 18.44 11.38
N TYR A 237 1.32 17.33 12.08
CA TYR A 237 2.18 16.25 11.61
C TYR A 237 1.44 14.91 11.63
N ALA A 238 1.48 14.16 10.54
CA ALA A 238 0.91 12.83 10.42
C ALA A 238 1.62 11.79 11.29
N VAL A 239 0.92 10.70 11.57
CA VAL A 239 1.53 9.50 12.15
C VAL A 239 2.31 8.77 11.05
N ILE A 240 3.54 8.37 11.35
CA ILE A 240 4.36 7.52 10.49
C ILE A 240 4.81 6.30 11.29
N ASN A 241 4.22 5.15 11.01
CA ASN A 241 4.48 3.87 11.68
C ASN A 241 4.39 2.71 10.67
N GLY A 242 4.57 1.47 11.12
CA GLY A 242 4.53 0.30 10.24
C GLY A 242 3.19 0.08 9.50
N ILE A 243 2.07 0.58 10.03
CA ILE A 243 0.75 0.54 9.36
C ILE A 243 0.76 1.50 8.17
N VAL A 244 1.21 2.73 8.39
CA VAL A 244 1.34 3.75 7.35
C VAL A 244 2.37 3.31 6.31
N ASP A 245 3.52 2.78 6.72
CA ASP A 245 4.54 2.21 5.82
C ASP A 245 3.95 1.14 4.89
N GLY A 246 3.17 0.21 5.46
CA GLY A 246 2.48 -0.83 4.70
C GLY A 246 1.47 -0.26 3.71
N ALA A 247 0.66 0.71 4.13
CA ALA A 247 -0.33 1.34 3.27
C ALA A 247 0.31 2.14 2.11
N LEU A 248 1.37 2.89 2.39
CA LEU A 248 2.09 3.65 1.37
C LEU A 248 2.83 2.73 0.38
N ASP A 249 3.37 1.60 0.83
CA ASP A 249 3.95 0.58 -0.04
C ASP A 249 2.88 -0.05 -0.96
N ASN A 250 1.70 -0.35 -0.40
CA ASN A 250 0.57 -0.93 -1.13
C ASN A 250 0.07 -0.04 -2.24
N LEU A 251 0.03 1.27 -2.00
CA LEU A 251 -0.32 2.26 -3.01
C LEU A 251 0.86 2.64 -3.91
N ARG A 252 2.09 2.20 -3.60
CA ARG A 252 3.34 2.62 -4.23
C ARG A 252 3.64 4.12 -4.08
N LEU A 253 3.03 4.76 -3.07
CA LEU A 253 3.35 6.12 -2.63
C LEU A 253 4.73 6.19 -1.99
N PHE A 254 5.12 5.17 -1.23
CA PHE A 254 6.49 5.04 -0.72
C PHE A 254 6.86 3.55 -0.56
N PRO A 255 7.36 2.89 -1.62
CA PRO A 255 7.68 1.47 -1.57
C PRO A 255 8.72 1.11 -0.51
N LYS A 256 8.56 -0.06 0.14
CA LYS A 256 9.45 -0.51 1.24
C LYS A 256 10.93 -0.58 0.87
N LYS A 257 11.26 -0.76 -0.42
CA LYS A 257 12.65 -0.78 -0.88
C LYS A 257 13.36 0.57 -0.72
N PHE A 258 12.59 1.65 -0.63
CA PHE A 258 13.07 3.01 -0.35
C PHE A 258 13.00 3.35 1.14
N LEU A 259 12.37 2.51 1.96
CA LEU A 259 12.46 2.64 3.41
C LEU A 259 13.89 2.29 3.86
N THR A 260 14.31 2.97 4.91
CA THR A 260 15.61 2.89 5.55
C THR A 260 16.18 1.46 5.58
N LYS A 261 17.39 1.26 5.04
CA LYS A 261 18.26 0.16 5.51
C LYS A 261 19.10 0.60 6.71
N ARG A 262 19.22 1.90 6.97
CA ARG A 262 20.00 2.46 8.08
C ARG A 262 19.24 3.60 8.77
N VAL A 263 19.50 3.78 10.08
CA VAL A 263 18.83 4.80 10.92
C VAL A 263 19.18 6.21 10.46
N GLU A 264 20.31 6.36 9.76
CA GLU A 264 20.85 7.64 9.30
C GLU A 264 20.05 8.28 8.16
N ASP A 265 19.03 7.60 7.62
CA ASP A 265 18.15 8.15 6.58
C ASP A 265 16.80 8.64 7.15
N GLU A 266 16.56 8.48 8.47
CA GLU A 266 15.27 8.77 9.12
C GLU A 266 14.86 10.25 8.99
N TRP A 267 15.81 11.18 9.15
CA TRP A 267 15.53 12.63 9.06
C TRP A 267 15.31 13.14 7.63
N GLU A 268 15.52 12.32 6.60
CA GLU A 268 15.20 12.67 5.21
C GLU A 268 13.88 12.02 4.78
N ILE A 269 13.68 10.76 5.15
CA ILE A 269 12.52 9.97 4.73
C ILE A 269 11.25 10.37 5.48
N ILE A 270 11.31 10.51 6.81
CA ILE A 270 10.12 10.81 7.61
C ILE A 270 9.47 12.14 7.18
N PRO A 271 10.21 13.26 6.99
CA PRO A 271 9.60 14.48 6.48
C PRO A 271 8.93 14.33 5.11
N LEU A 272 9.49 13.54 4.20
CA LEU A 272 8.86 13.28 2.91
C LEU A 272 7.56 12.47 3.07
N MET A 273 7.56 11.46 3.94
CA MET A 273 6.35 10.68 4.22
C MET A 273 5.25 11.51 4.89
N GLN A 274 5.63 12.42 5.80
CA GLN A 274 4.73 13.42 6.41
C GLN A 274 4.01 14.25 5.34
N GLU A 275 4.77 14.77 4.37
CA GLU A 275 4.22 15.55 3.26
C GLU A 275 3.38 14.71 2.30
N ILE A 276 3.75 13.45 2.04
CA ILE A 276 2.93 12.53 1.23
C ILE A 276 1.56 12.30 1.88
N VAL A 277 1.53 12.01 3.19
CA VAL A 277 0.28 11.81 3.92
C VAL A 277 -0.56 13.09 3.93
N SER A 278 0.07 14.23 4.17
CA SER A 278 -0.60 15.54 4.20
C SER A 278 -1.19 15.93 2.84
N GLU A 279 -0.45 15.69 1.75
CA GLU A 279 -0.94 15.94 0.39
C GLU A 279 -2.12 15.03 0.04
N VAL A 280 -2.12 13.77 0.47
CA VAL A 280 -3.28 12.89 0.28
C VAL A 280 -4.47 13.37 1.11
N ALA A 281 -4.27 13.68 2.39
CA ALA A 281 -5.31 14.18 3.27
C ALA A 281 -5.97 15.44 2.70
N LYS A 282 -5.17 16.39 2.20
CA LYS A 282 -5.62 17.61 1.52
C LYS A 282 -6.47 17.33 0.27
N ARG A 283 -6.09 16.38 -0.58
CA ARG A 283 -6.86 16.03 -1.80
C ARG A 283 -8.23 15.47 -1.48
N TYR A 284 -8.37 14.82 -0.33
CA TYR A 284 -9.60 14.17 0.10
C TYR A 284 -10.29 14.90 1.26
N ASP A 285 -9.90 16.13 1.57
CA ASP A 285 -10.53 16.94 2.62
C ASP A 285 -10.66 16.19 3.95
N LEU A 286 -9.55 15.57 4.38
CA LEU A 286 -9.43 14.87 5.66
C LEU A 286 -8.38 15.57 6.52
N ASP A 287 -8.58 15.59 7.82
CA ASP A 287 -7.51 15.95 8.77
C ASP A 287 -6.50 14.78 8.95
N LEU A 288 -5.38 15.05 9.62
CA LEU A 288 -4.31 14.06 9.78
C LEU A 288 -4.64 12.92 10.76
N TRP A 289 -5.65 13.09 11.62
CA TRP A 289 -6.20 12.01 12.44
C TRP A 289 -7.13 11.10 11.62
N GLN A 290 -7.93 11.70 10.75
CA GLN A 290 -8.87 10.99 9.89
C GLN A 290 -8.17 10.16 8.82
N ILE A 291 -7.10 10.67 8.22
CA ILE A 291 -6.33 9.93 7.22
C ILE A 291 -5.59 8.72 7.83
N ASP A 292 -5.23 8.76 9.12
CA ASP A 292 -4.60 7.62 9.80
C ASP A 292 -5.51 6.37 9.81
N TRP A 293 -6.82 6.58 9.99
CA TRP A 293 -7.82 5.51 9.82
C TRP A 293 -7.86 4.93 8.41
N VAL A 294 -7.64 5.74 7.38
CA VAL A 294 -7.58 5.29 5.98
C VAL A 294 -6.37 4.38 5.77
N TRP A 295 -5.21 4.76 6.31
CA TRP A 295 -4.01 3.94 6.26
C TRP A 295 -4.18 2.60 6.97
N TRP A 296 -4.83 2.61 8.13
CA TRP A 296 -5.16 1.39 8.86
C TRP A 296 -6.09 0.45 8.08
N ASP A 297 -7.16 0.95 7.44
CA ASP A 297 -8.03 0.10 6.62
C ASP A 297 -7.28 -0.48 5.41
N LEU A 298 -6.39 0.32 4.81
CA LEU A 298 -5.56 -0.10 3.68
C LEU A 298 -4.55 -1.19 4.07
N SER A 299 -3.92 -1.10 5.25
CA SER A 299 -2.93 -2.10 5.70
C SER A 299 -3.58 -3.45 6.01
N LEU A 300 -4.78 -3.44 6.60
CA LEU A 300 -5.51 -4.67 6.93
C LEU A 300 -5.94 -5.49 5.71
N ARG A 301 -6.14 -4.83 4.56
CA ARG A 301 -6.57 -5.50 3.32
C ARG A 301 -5.48 -6.36 2.69
N GLU A 302 -4.21 -6.21 3.09
CA GLU A 302 -3.15 -7.15 2.73
C GLU A 302 -3.15 -8.38 3.65
N GLU A 303 -3.22 -8.18 4.97
CA GLU A 303 -3.27 -9.30 5.94
C GLU A 303 -4.52 -10.16 5.80
N ARG A 304 -5.61 -9.60 5.27
CA ARG A 304 -6.86 -10.32 4.96
C ARG A 304 -6.97 -10.81 3.53
N ARG A 305 -5.91 -10.74 2.71
CA ARG A 305 -5.86 -11.64 1.55
C ARG A 305 -5.65 -13.03 2.16
N LYS A 306 -6.76 -13.74 2.39
CA LYS A 306 -6.86 -15.18 2.61
C LYS A 306 -7.10 -15.83 1.27
N TYR A 307 -6.28 -16.82 0.89
CA TYR A 307 -6.41 -17.45 -0.42
C TYR A 307 -7.66 -18.26 -0.46
N TRP A 308 -8.48 -17.90 -1.45
CA TRP A 308 -9.71 -18.57 -1.74
C TRP A 308 -9.34 -19.70 -2.69
N LEU A 309 -9.40 -20.92 -2.19
CA LEU A 309 -9.32 -22.08 -3.04
C LEU A 309 -10.72 -22.32 -3.62
N LEU A 310 -10.89 -22.11 -4.91
CA LEU A 310 -12.10 -22.56 -5.59
C LEU A 310 -11.97 -24.06 -5.83
N THR A 311 -12.55 -24.84 -4.93
CA THR A 311 -12.70 -26.28 -5.11
C THR A 311 -14.10 -26.60 -5.61
N PRO A 312 -14.25 -27.69 -6.38
CA PRO A 312 -15.58 -28.24 -6.56
C PRO A 312 -16.11 -28.69 -5.19
N GLY A 313 -17.39 -28.45 -4.93
CA GLY A 313 -17.97 -28.74 -3.62
C GLY A 313 -17.76 -30.16 -3.14
N TYR A 314 -17.91 -30.39 -1.84
CA TYR A 314 -17.50 -31.62 -1.17
C TYR A 314 -18.13 -32.89 -1.75
N GLN A 315 -19.31 -32.76 -2.36
CA GLN A 315 -20.05 -33.84 -3.03
C GLN A 315 -19.73 -34.00 -4.52
N SER A 316 -18.81 -33.20 -5.07
CA SER A 316 -18.46 -33.27 -6.48
C SER A 316 -17.53 -34.46 -6.76
N ASN A 317 -17.95 -35.30 -7.69
CA ASN A 317 -17.13 -36.36 -8.30
C ASN A 317 -15.89 -35.82 -9.07
N LEU A 318 -15.73 -34.49 -9.18
CA LEU A 318 -14.59 -33.85 -9.82
C LEU A 318 -13.46 -33.51 -8.84
N LYS A 319 -13.68 -33.59 -7.53
CA LYS A 319 -12.72 -33.17 -6.51
C LYS A 319 -11.37 -33.86 -6.64
N ASP A 320 -11.35 -35.19 -6.63
CA ASP A 320 -10.10 -35.96 -6.71
C ASP A 320 -9.39 -35.79 -8.06
N LYS A 321 -10.17 -35.59 -9.13
CA LYS A 321 -9.67 -35.33 -10.48
C LYS A 321 -9.04 -33.94 -10.59
N MET A 322 -9.61 -32.93 -9.95
CA MET A 322 -9.10 -31.55 -9.99
C MET A 322 -7.87 -31.37 -9.10
N ILE A 323 -7.85 -32.00 -7.91
CA ILE A 323 -6.68 -32.00 -7.02
C ILE A 323 -5.50 -32.71 -7.68
N SER A 324 -5.70 -33.92 -8.23
CA SER A 324 -4.62 -34.69 -8.87
C SER A 324 -4.07 -34.06 -10.16
N LYS A 325 -4.77 -33.07 -10.74
CA LYS A 325 -4.40 -32.40 -11.99
C LYS A 325 -4.05 -30.93 -11.82
N ASN A 326 -3.95 -30.44 -10.58
CA ASN A 326 -3.66 -29.03 -10.27
C ASN A 326 -4.64 -28.03 -10.91
N LEU A 327 -5.90 -28.43 -11.13
CA LEU A 327 -6.96 -27.61 -11.75
C LEU A 327 -7.68 -26.71 -10.75
N MET A 328 -7.04 -26.43 -9.61
CA MET A 328 -7.59 -25.55 -8.59
C MET A 328 -7.26 -24.10 -8.93
N SER A 329 -8.26 -23.22 -8.90
CA SER A 329 -8.02 -21.78 -9.01
C SER A 329 -7.78 -21.20 -7.62
N ILE A 330 -6.57 -20.70 -7.39
CA ILE A 330 -6.23 -19.93 -6.19
C ILE A 330 -6.60 -18.49 -6.46
N GLY A 331 -7.67 -18.00 -5.83
CA GLY A 331 -8.18 -16.64 -5.98
C GLY A 331 -7.35 -15.61 -5.24
N PHE A 332 -6.08 -15.43 -5.64
CA PHE A 332 -5.15 -14.41 -5.12
C PHE A 332 -4.72 -13.38 -6.14
N HIS A 333 -4.80 -13.73 -7.42
CA HIS A 333 -4.15 -12.98 -8.48
C HIS A 333 -5.12 -12.47 -9.54
N ASP A 334 -6.24 -13.18 -9.77
CA ASP A 334 -7.03 -12.96 -10.99
C ASP A 334 -8.41 -12.34 -10.75
N ILE A 335 -8.99 -12.44 -9.54
CA ILE A 335 -10.33 -11.92 -9.23
C ILE A 335 -10.44 -11.51 -7.77
N ASN A 336 -10.87 -10.28 -7.50
CA ASN A 336 -11.19 -9.79 -6.16
C ASN A 336 -12.57 -10.28 -5.69
N LEU A 337 -12.63 -11.38 -4.93
CA LEU A 337 -13.90 -11.98 -4.51
C LEU A 337 -14.74 -11.08 -3.59
N LEU A 338 -14.17 -10.06 -2.93
CA LEU A 338 -14.92 -9.09 -2.12
C LEU A 338 -15.91 -8.26 -2.96
N GLU A 339 -15.79 -8.26 -4.28
CA GLU A 339 -16.75 -7.62 -5.19
C GLU A 339 -18.02 -8.45 -5.38
N TYR A 340 -17.98 -9.73 -5.03
CA TYR A 340 -19.03 -10.70 -5.37
C TYR A 340 -19.79 -11.22 -4.14
N PHE A 341 -19.21 -11.15 -2.94
CA PHE A 341 -19.79 -11.69 -1.70
C PHE A 341 -20.03 -10.63 -0.63
N GLU A 342 -21.13 -10.76 0.11
CA GLU A 342 -21.39 -9.97 1.30
C GLU A 342 -20.34 -10.24 2.37
N GLU A 343 -19.90 -9.19 3.06
CA GLU A 343 -18.93 -9.30 4.15
C GLU A 343 -19.68 -9.76 5.41
N LYS A 344 -19.68 -11.06 5.68
CA LYS A 344 -20.17 -11.60 6.95
C LYS A 344 -19.02 -11.88 7.92
N SER A 345 -19.34 -11.79 9.21
CA SER A 345 -18.40 -11.87 10.33
C SER A 345 -17.47 -13.09 10.23
N ASN A 346 -16.27 -12.95 10.81
CA ASN A 346 -15.12 -13.88 10.72
C ASN A 346 -15.36 -15.35 11.13
N GLN A 347 -16.60 -15.78 11.40
CA GLN A 347 -16.94 -17.11 11.93
C GLN A 347 -17.78 -17.99 10.99
N GLU A 348 -18.33 -17.48 9.87
CA GLU A 348 -19.14 -18.30 8.96
C GLU A 348 -18.35 -18.80 7.73
N LYS A 349 -18.50 -20.11 7.42
CA LYS A 349 -17.85 -20.82 6.31
C LYS A 349 -18.65 -20.74 4.99
N SER A 350 -19.45 -19.69 4.78
CA SER A 350 -20.22 -19.51 3.54
C SER A 350 -20.50 -18.02 3.28
N GLY A 351 -20.23 -17.58 2.04
CA GLY A 351 -20.55 -16.22 1.59
C GLY A 351 -21.87 -16.18 0.82
N VAL A 352 -22.72 -15.20 1.10
CA VAL A 352 -23.89 -14.88 0.27
C VAL A 352 -23.42 -13.95 -0.86
N PHE A 353 -23.87 -14.20 -2.10
CA PHE A 353 -23.57 -13.27 -3.20
C PHE A 353 -24.24 -11.92 -2.96
N LYS A 354 -23.54 -10.83 -3.26
CA LYS A 354 -24.11 -9.47 -3.18
C LYS A 354 -25.33 -9.27 -4.06
N SER A 355 -25.37 -9.97 -5.20
CA SER A 355 -26.52 -10.02 -6.09
C SER A 355 -26.45 -11.24 -7.02
N THR A 356 -27.58 -11.59 -7.63
CA THR A 356 -27.66 -12.60 -8.69
C THR A 356 -26.79 -12.24 -9.88
N GLU A 357 -26.66 -10.95 -10.22
CA GLU A 357 -25.82 -10.49 -11.34
C GLU A 357 -24.35 -10.73 -11.05
N LYS A 358 -23.89 -10.43 -9.83
CA LYS A 358 -22.51 -10.69 -9.41
C LYS A 358 -22.19 -12.18 -9.43
N LYS A 359 -23.14 -13.03 -9.03
CA LYS A 359 -23.01 -14.49 -9.17
C LYS A 359 -22.78 -14.91 -10.61
N GLU A 360 -23.59 -14.42 -11.54
CA GLU A 360 -23.46 -14.79 -12.96
C GLU A 360 -22.22 -14.19 -13.62
N GLU A 361 -21.80 -12.98 -13.23
CA GLU A 361 -20.54 -12.35 -13.65
C GLU A 361 -19.32 -13.20 -13.23
N LEU A 362 -19.24 -13.55 -11.94
CA LEU A 362 -18.14 -14.39 -11.44
C LEU A 362 -18.11 -15.74 -12.15
N LYS A 363 -19.28 -16.36 -12.32
CA LYS A 363 -19.42 -17.63 -13.04
C LYS A 363 -18.90 -17.54 -14.47
N LYS A 364 -19.21 -16.46 -15.20
CA LYS A 364 -18.69 -16.24 -16.56
C LYS A 364 -17.17 -16.14 -16.59
N ILE A 365 -16.57 -15.40 -15.66
CA ILE A 365 -15.11 -15.23 -15.59
C ILE A 365 -14.43 -16.56 -15.27
N VAL A 366 -14.93 -17.29 -14.27
CA VAL A 366 -14.41 -18.61 -13.89
C VAL A 366 -14.52 -19.59 -15.06
N MET A 367 -15.68 -19.64 -15.73
CA MET A 367 -15.88 -20.52 -16.88
C MET A 367 -14.96 -20.17 -18.06
N ALA A 368 -14.76 -18.88 -18.36
CA ALA A 368 -13.85 -18.45 -19.41
C ALA A 368 -12.39 -18.87 -19.14
N ASN A 369 -11.95 -18.82 -17.88
CA ASN A 369 -10.61 -19.24 -17.49
C ASN A 369 -10.46 -20.77 -17.52
N LEU A 370 -11.46 -21.49 -17.03
CA LEU A 370 -11.50 -22.96 -17.11
C LEU A 370 -11.47 -23.43 -18.56
N GLU A 371 -12.24 -22.78 -19.45
CA GLU A 371 -12.26 -23.09 -20.88
C GLU A 371 -10.88 -22.86 -21.52
N LYS A 372 -10.19 -21.76 -21.22
CA LYS A 372 -8.82 -21.51 -21.71
C LYS A 372 -7.84 -22.60 -21.27
N GLN A 373 -7.88 -23.00 -20.00
CA GLN A 373 -7.01 -24.06 -19.47
C GLN A 373 -7.34 -25.41 -20.10
N TYR A 374 -8.63 -25.68 -20.29
CA TYR A 374 -9.14 -26.87 -20.94
C TYR A 374 -8.65 -26.99 -22.39
N GLN A 375 -8.78 -25.92 -23.19
CA GLN A 375 -8.29 -25.89 -24.57
C GLN A 375 -6.77 -26.10 -24.65
N LYS A 376 -6.01 -25.49 -23.73
CA LYS A 376 -4.56 -25.72 -23.63
C LYS A 376 -4.23 -27.19 -23.38
N ARG A 377 -4.94 -27.85 -22.46
CA ARG A 377 -4.72 -29.26 -22.13
C ARG A 377 -5.06 -30.19 -23.30
N VAL A 378 -6.12 -29.91 -24.05
CA VAL A 378 -6.47 -30.66 -25.27
C VAL A 378 -5.33 -30.55 -26.29
N LEU A 379 -4.77 -29.36 -26.48
CA LEU A 379 -3.67 -29.13 -27.41
C LEU A 379 -2.41 -29.91 -27.00
N GLU A 380 -2.08 -29.92 -25.71
CA GLU A 380 -0.97 -30.69 -25.15
C GLU A 380 -1.15 -32.20 -25.38
N LEU A 381 -2.33 -32.74 -25.11
CA LEU A 381 -2.63 -34.17 -25.31
C LEU A 381 -2.58 -34.56 -26.80
N ARG A 382 -3.07 -33.70 -27.70
CA ARG A 382 -2.98 -33.92 -29.16
C ARG A 382 -1.52 -33.92 -29.62
N LYS A 383 -0.73 -32.96 -29.14
CA LYS A 383 0.70 -32.89 -29.44
C LYS A 383 1.43 -34.14 -28.95
N LYS A 384 1.18 -34.54 -27.70
CA LYS A 384 1.76 -35.76 -27.12
C LYS A 384 1.39 -37.01 -27.91
N LYS A 385 0.11 -37.16 -28.32
CA LYS A 385 -0.34 -38.28 -29.16
C LYS A 385 0.37 -38.30 -30.52
N LYS A 386 0.63 -37.13 -31.10
CA LYS A 386 1.35 -36.99 -32.37
C LYS A 386 2.84 -37.34 -32.21
N ASP A 387 3.47 -36.88 -31.15
CA ASP A 387 4.91 -37.03 -30.93
C ASP A 387 5.29 -38.44 -30.44
N GLU A 388 4.46 -39.06 -29.58
CA GLU A 388 4.74 -40.35 -28.92
C GLU A 388 3.93 -41.52 -29.50
N GLY A 389 2.99 -41.27 -30.41
CA GLY A 389 2.16 -42.27 -31.10
C GLY A 389 1.10 -42.97 -30.24
N LYS A 390 1.13 -42.78 -28.92
CA LYS A 390 0.17 -43.37 -27.97
C LYS A 390 -0.08 -42.45 -26.77
N LEU A 391 -1.29 -42.50 -26.24
CA LEU A 391 -1.64 -41.91 -24.96
C LEU A 391 -1.92 -43.04 -23.97
N SER A 392 -1.80 -42.78 -22.66
CA SER A 392 -2.30 -43.73 -21.67
C SER A 392 -3.82 -43.85 -21.75
N LYS A 393 -4.39 -44.99 -21.32
CA LYS A 393 -5.86 -45.19 -21.26
C LYS A 393 -6.58 -44.06 -20.49
N THR A 394 -5.92 -43.46 -19.51
CA THR A 394 -6.45 -42.32 -18.73
C THR A 394 -6.44 -41.02 -19.53
N GLU A 395 -5.38 -40.77 -20.30
CA GLU A 395 -5.25 -39.61 -21.18
C GLU A 395 -6.16 -39.70 -22.41
N GLU A 396 -6.39 -40.90 -22.95
CA GLU A 396 -7.37 -41.12 -24.03
C GLU A 396 -8.80 -40.83 -23.56
N LYS A 397 -9.18 -41.36 -22.39
CA LYS A 397 -10.48 -41.04 -21.77
C LYS A 397 -10.62 -39.55 -21.46
N GLU A 398 -9.52 -38.88 -21.13
CA GLU A 398 -9.49 -37.44 -20.90
C GLU A 398 -9.65 -36.65 -22.19
N LEU A 399 -8.95 -37.02 -23.26
CA LEU A 399 -9.08 -36.37 -24.57
C LEU A 399 -10.51 -36.50 -25.12
N VAL A 400 -11.12 -37.69 -25.01
CA VAL A 400 -12.51 -37.94 -25.45
C VAL A 400 -13.53 -37.19 -24.59
N LYS A 401 -13.33 -37.11 -23.27
CA LYS A 401 -14.16 -36.24 -22.41
C LYS A 401 -13.97 -34.76 -22.75
N ASN A 402 -12.75 -34.38 -23.16
CA ASN A 402 -12.40 -33.01 -23.46
C ASN A 402 -12.80 -32.55 -24.88
N GLU A 403 -13.39 -33.41 -25.70
CA GLU A 403 -13.95 -33.03 -27.02
C GLU A 403 -15.42 -32.62 -26.95
N ASN A 404 -16.12 -32.96 -25.86
CA ASN A 404 -17.56 -32.69 -25.68
C ASN A 404 -17.86 -31.41 -24.88
N GLY A 405 -16.84 -30.60 -24.58
CA GLY A 405 -16.93 -29.38 -23.75
C GLY A 405 -17.16 -29.67 -22.25
N PRO A 406 -16.97 -28.68 -21.35
CA PRO A 406 -17.38 -28.81 -19.96
C PRO A 406 -18.91 -28.95 -19.90
N THR A 407 -19.41 -30.14 -19.53
CA THR A 407 -20.84 -30.34 -19.31
C THR A 407 -21.34 -29.38 -18.22
N HIS A 408 -22.46 -28.70 -18.48
CA HIS A 408 -23.15 -27.79 -17.56
C HIS A 408 -23.71 -28.51 -16.32
N GLN A 409 -22.87 -29.19 -15.54
CA GLN A 409 -23.25 -29.80 -14.28
C GLN A 409 -22.71 -28.95 -13.14
N SER A 410 -23.66 -28.30 -12.46
CA SER A 410 -23.56 -27.60 -11.17
C SER A 410 -22.15 -27.40 -10.61
N VAL A 411 -21.58 -26.22 -10.83
CA VAL A 411 -20.51 -25.72 -9.98
C VAL A 411 -21.16 -25.32 -8.65
N SER A 412 -20.99 -26.13 -7.60
CA SER A 412 -21.30 -25.70 -6.24
C SER A 412 -20.06 -25.04 -5.65
N PHE A 413 -20.27 -23.90 -4.99
CA PHE A 413 -19.21 -23.09 -4.38
C PHE A 413 -19.16 -23.43 -2.89
N ASP A 414 -18.23 -24.29 -2.48
CA ASP A 414 -17.97 -24.53 -1.07
C ASP A 414 -16.74 -23.73 -0.63
N TRP A 415 -16.90 -22.95 0.43
CA TRP A 415 -15.88 -22.07 0.98
C TRP A 415 -15.11 -22.79 2.08
N MET A 416 -13.79 -22.71 2.04
CA MET A 416 -12.97 -23.04 3.21
C MET A 416 -11.90 -21.98 3.40
N PRO A 417 -11.89 -21.23 4.51
CA PRO A 417 -10.67 -20.59 4.96
C PRO A 417 -9.72 -21.71 5.39
N MET A 418 -8.58 -21.85 4.70
CA MET A 418 -7.46 -22.60 5.28
C MET A 418 -6.97 -21.81 6.51
N ARG A 419 -6.76 -22.53 7.63
CA ARG A 419 -6.27 -21.97 8.89
C ARG A 419 -4.84 -21.51 8.79
#